data_AF-A0A7V9MH12-F1
#
_entry.id   AF-A0A7V9MH12-F1
#
_cell.length_a   1.000
_cell.length_b   1.000
_cell.length_c   1.000
_cell.angle_alpha   90.00
_cell.angle_beta   90.00
_cell.angle_gamma   90.00
#
_symmetry.space_group_name_H-M   'P 1'
#
loop_
_entity.id
_entity.type
_entity.pdbx_description
1 polymer ?
#
loop_
_entity_poly.entity_id
_entity_poly.type
_entity_poly.pdbx_seq_one_letter_code
_entity_poly.pdbx_strand_id
1 'polypeptide(L)'
;MNTFTIAEAAELTGLTKKALRHRVDRGQIRAEKEGNVRRIPRSELERVGLAVALPPPPPGSTSPSSAAEELQAALAAAQRRLAESERALTRERTLREEAELRLTDAVAAAEYERELSRRLAEAGPRERRRLAREVDESERAAQVFFRRVVVEDDA
;
A
#
# COMPACT_ATOMS: atom_id res chain seq x y z
N MET A 1 -0.16 -42.52 26.06
CA MET A 1 -1.22 -43.07 25.19
C MET A 1 -2.32 -42.02 25.10
N ASN A 2 -2.63 -41.51 23.90
CA ASN A 2 -3.68 -40.49 23.76
C ASN A 2 -5.04 -41.18 23.78
N THR A 3 -5.85 -40.87 24.78
CA THR A 3 -7.22 -41.35 24.94
C THR A 3 -8.18 -40.16 24.82
N PHE A 4 -9.31 -40.37 24.16
CA PHE A 4 -10.29 -39.31 23.88
C PHE A 4 -11.62 -39.62 24.54
N THR A 5 -12.29 -38.60 25.04
CA THR A 5 -13.71 -38.74 25.43
C THR A 5 -14.58 -38.93 24.20
N ILE A 6 -15.82 -39.41 24.38
CA ILE A 6 -16.79 -39.53 23.26
C ILE A 6 -17.03 -38.17 22.58
N ALA A 7 -16.93 -37.06 23.33
CA ALA A 7 -17.08 -35.72 22.77
C ALA A 7 -15.88 -35.33 21.90
N GLU A 8 -14.66 -35.52 22.41
CA GLU A 8 -13.43 -35.26 21.65
C GLU A 8 -13.32 -36.16 20.41
N ALA A 9 -13.70 -37.44 20.52
CA ALA A 9 -13.73 -38.35 19.38
C ALA A 9 -14.78 -37.94 18.33
N ALA A 10 -15.89 -37.32 18.74
CA ALA A 10 -16.90 -36.80 17.81
C ALA A 10 -16.35 -35.64 16.97
N GLU A 11 -15.61 -34.75 17.61
CA GLU A 11 -14.95 -33.63 16.95
C GLU A 11 -13.85 -34.10 16.00
N LEU A 12 -13.06 -35.10 16.40
CA LEU A 12 -11.97 -35.65 15.58
C LEU A 12 -12.43 -36.44 14.36
N THR A 13 -13.55 -37.15 14.46
CA THR A 13 -14.02 -38.09 13.42
C THR A 13 -15.14 -37.52 12.55
N GLY A 14 -15.67 -36.34 12.90
CA GLY A 14 -16.84 -35.74 12.26
C GLY A 14 -18.15 -36.50 12.51
N LEU A 15 -18.14 -37.53 13.36
CA LEU A 15 -19.33 -38.29 13.72
C LEU A 15 -20.06 -37.66 14.89
N THR A 16 -21.39 -37.82 14.93
CA THR A 16 -22.17 -37.37 16.08
C THR A 16 -21.84 -38.18 17.33
N LYS A 17 -21.92 -37.55 18.52
CA LYS A 17 -21.73 -38.21 19.83
C LYS A 17 -22.60 -39.47 19.98
N LYS A 18 -23.83 -39.44 19.42
CA LYS A 18 -24.77 -40.57 19.40
C LYS A 18 -24.28 -41.73 18.53
N ALA A 19 -23.74 -41.43 17.34
CA ALA A 19 -23.19 -42.44 16.44
C ALA A 19 -21.97 -43.14 17.06
N LEU A 20 -21.07 -42.38 17.69
CA LEU A 20 -19.92 -42.93 18.41
C LEU A 20 -20.34 -43.80 19.60
N ARG A 21 -21.30 -43.33 20.42
CA ARG A 21 -21.84 -44.12 21.54
C ARG A 21 -22.42 -45.45 21.06
N HIS A 22 -23.21 -45.45 19.99
CA HIS A 22 -23.77 -46.68 19.40
C HIS A 22 -22.71 -47.67 18.88
N ARG A 23 -21.55 -47.17 18.42
CA ARG A 23 -20.45 -48.02 17.96
C ARG A 23 -19.69 -48.63 19.14
N VAL A 24 -19.53 -47.88 20.23
CA VAL A 24 -18.94 -48.38 21.49
C VAL A 24 -19.86 -49.42 22.12
N ASP A 25 -21.17 -49.15 22.23
CA ASP A 25 -22.13 -50.07 22.86
C ASP A 25 -22.30 -51.37 22.06
N ARG A 26 -22.14 -51.33 20.73
CA ARG A 26 -22.12 -52.52 19.85
C ARG A 26 -20.76 -53.23 19.82
N GLY A 27 -19.77 -52.77 20.58
CA GLY A 27 -18.42 -53.36 20.63
C GLY A 27 -17.58 -53.17 19.37
N GLN A 28 -18.01 -52.29 18.44
CA GLN A 28 -17.26 -51.99 17.22
C GLN A 28 -16.00 -51.15 17.54
N ILE A 29 -16.09 -50.29 18.55
CA ILE A 29 -14.99 -49.48 19.08
C ILE A 29 -14.79 -49.86 20.54
N ARG A 30 -13.55 -50.20 20.92
CA ARG A 30 -13.24 -50.48 22.33
C ARG A 30 -13.05 -49.17 23.08
N ALA A 31 -13.70 -49.05 24.22
CA ALA A 31 -13.51 -47.95 25.15
C ALA A 31 -12.99 -48.51 26.47
N GLU A 32 -12.01 -47.84 27.04
CA GLU A 32 -11.46 -48.11 28.35
C GLU A 32 -12.17 -47.24 29.38
N LYS A 33 -12.41 -47.78 30.57
CA LYS A 33 -13.02 -47.04 31.68
C LYS A 33 -11.89 -46.46 32.53
N GLU A 34 -11.67 -45.16 32.40
CA GLU A 34 -10.73 -44.41 33.24
C GLU A 34 -11.55 -43.59 34.24
N GLY A 35 -11.60 -44.04 35.49
CA GLY A 35 -12.51 -43.49 36.50
C GLY A 35 -13.99 -43.75 36.20
N ASN A 36 -14.81 -42.69 36.15
CA ASN A 36 -16.25 -42.78 35.84
C ASN A 36 -16.60 -42.42 34.39
N VAL A 37 -15.60 -42.25 33.52
CA VAL A 37 -15.78 -41.81 32.14
C VAL A 37 -15.24 -42.86 31.17
N ARG A 38 -15.97 -43.11 30.08
CA ARG A 38 -15.51 -43.97 28.98
C ARG A 38 -14.59 -43.17 28.06
N ARG A 39 -13.37 -43.67 27.85
CA ARG A 39 -12.37 -43.07 26.98
C ARG A 39 -11.99 -44.04 25.87
N ILE A 40 -11.84 -43.52 24.67
CA ILE A 40 -11.53 -44.30 23.46
C ILE A 40 -10.05 -44.05 23.13
N PRO A 41 -9.21 -45.09 23.09
CA PRO A 41 -7.83 -44.95 22.64
C PRO A 41 -7.75 -44.46 21.21
N ARG A 42 -6.77 -43.61 20.89
CA ARG A 42 -6.51 -43.17 19.50
C ARG A 42 -6.30 -44.34 18.55
N SER A 43 -5.57 -45.36 18.98
CA SER A 43 -5.31 -46.59 18.22
C SER A 43 -6.59 -47.32 17.83
N GLU A 44 -7.63 -47.27 18.67
CA GLU A 44 -8.93 -47.88 18.36
C GLU A 44 -9.69 -47.07 17.30
N LEU A 45 -9.62 -45.73 17.34
CA LEU A 45 -10.20 -44.87 16.30
C LEU A 45 -9.51 -45.07 14.95
N GLU A 46 -8.19 -45.26 14.94
CA GLU A 46 -7.41 -45.58 13.74
C GLU A 46 -7.75 -46.98 13.22
N ARG A 47 -7.87 -47.98 14.11
CA ARG A 47 -8.24 -49.37 13.76
C ARG A 47 -9.58 -49.46 13.03
N VAL A 48 -10.56 -48.66 13.42
CA VAL A 48 -11.89 -48.65 12.77
C VAL A 48 -11.97 -47.68 11.59
N GLY A 49 -10.85 -47.10 11.18
CA GLY A 49 -10.78 -46.16 10.05
C GLY A 49 -11.51 -44.85 10.30
N LEU A 50 -11.76 -44.49 11.56
CA LEU A 50 -12.43 -43.24 11.93
C LEU A 50 -11.45 -42.09 12.13
N ALA A 51 -10.20 -42.41 12.48
CA ALA A 51 -9.10 -41.45 12.47
C ALA A 51 -8.15 -41.83 11.34
N VAL A 52 -7.85 -40.87 10.46
CA VAL A 52 -6.70 -40.98 9.56
C VAL A 52 -5.47 -40.91 10.45
N ALA A 53 -4.58 -41.90 10.35
CA ALA A 53 -3.24 -41.78 10.88
C ALA A 53 -2.58 -40.61 10.15
N LEU A 54 -2.71 -39.40 10.71
CA LEU A 54 -2.05 -38.24 10.16
C LEU A 54 -0.56 -38.59 10.22
N PRO A 55 0.14 -38.74 9.08
CA PRO A 55 1.57 -38.95 9.11
C PRO A 55 2.17 -37.80 9.94
N PRO A 56 3.20 -38.06 10.77
CA PRO A 56 3.91 -36.96 11.40
C PRO A 56 4.25 -35.94 10.29
N PRO A 57 3.96 -34.65 10.49
CA PRO A 57 4.21 -33.66 9.45
C PRO A 57 5.66 -33.83 8.99
N PRO A 58 5.91 -33.82 7.67
CA PRO A 58 7.27 -33.93 7.18
C PRO A 58 8.13 -32.85 7.86
N PRO A 59 9.35 -33.17 8.33
CA PRO A 59 10.25 -32.15 8.85
C PRO A 59 10.51 -31.16 7.70
N GLY A 60 9.88 -29.98 7.78
CA GLY A 60 9.86 -29.00 6.70
C GLY A 60 8.49 -28.49 6.28
N SER A 61 7.37 -28.94 6.88
CA SER A 61 6.11 -28.21 6.73
C SER A 61 6.27 -26.83 7.38
N THR A 62 6.52 -25.81 6.57
CA THR A 62 6.48 -24.40 6.98
C THR A 62 5.19 -24.21 7.76
N SER A 63 5.34 -23.93 9.06
CA SER A 63 4.20 -23.76 9.95
C SER A 63 3.30 -22.67 9.37
N PRO A 64 1.97 -22.74 9.51
CA PRO A 64 1.06 -21.70 9.02
C PRO A 64 1.43 -20.28 9.49
N SER A 65 2.20 -20.16 10.58
CA SER A 65 2.83 -18.91 11.03
C SER A 65 3.84 -18.34 10.02
N SER A 66 4.74 -19.15 9.43
CA SER A 66 5.77 -18.62 8.53
C SER A 66 5.20 -18.17 7.19
N ALA A 67 4.21 -18.89 6.66
CA ALA A 67 3.52 -18.51 5.42
C ALA A 67 2.74 -17.19 5.60
N ALA A 68 2.13 -16.97 6.77
CA ALA A 68 1.48 -15.71 7.10
C ALA A 68 2.48 -14.55 7.22
N GLU A 69 3.63 -14.79 7.86
CA GLU A 69 4.72 -13.80 7.97
C GLU A 69 5.30 -13.43 6.59
N GLU A 70 5.50 -14.40 5.71
CA GLU A 70 5.95 -14.17 4.33
C GLU A 70 4.93 -13.34 3.52
N LEU A 71 3.63 -13.68 3.63
CA LEU A 71 2.57 -12.92 2.98
C LEU A 71 2.50 -11.48 3.51
N GLN A 72 2.67 -11.29 4.81
CA GLN A 72 2.64 -9.98 5.44
C GLN A 72 3.87 -9.14 5.05
N ALA A 73 5.05 -9.76 4.93
CA ALA A 73 6.24 -9.12 4.41
C ALA A 73 6.07 -8.72 2.92
N ALA A 74 5.47 -9.58 2.10
CA ALA A 74 5.18 -9.30 0.70
C ALA A 74 4.17 -8.14 0.55
N LEU A 75 3.13 -8.10 1.38
CA LEU A 75 2.15 -7.01 1.40
C LEU A 75 2.81 -5.68 1.79
N ALA A 76 3.65 -5.68 2.83
CA ALA A 76 4.39 -4.49 3.25
C ALA A 76 5.38 -4.00 2.18
N ALA A 77 5.98 -4.91 1.41
CA ALA A 77 6.82 -4.54 0.27
C ALA A 77 6.00 -3.94 -0.89
N ALA A 78 4.84 -4.52 -1.19
CA ALA A 78 3.93 -3.99 -2.21
C ALA A 78 3.40 -2.59 -1.85
N GLN A 79 3.03 -2.38 -0.59
CA GLN A 79 2.59 -1.07 -0.07
C GLN A 79 3.69 -0.01 -0.19
N ARG A 80 4.95 -0.38 0.12
CA ARG A 80 6.09 0.54 -0.06
C ARG A 80 6.30 0.93 -1.51
N ARG A 81 6.26 -0.04 -2.44
CA ARG A 81 6.38 0.23 -3.88
C ARG A 81 5.24 1.12 -4.39
N LEU A 82 4.01 0.91 -3.91
CA LEU A 82 2.87 1.75 -4.27
C LEU A 82 3.09 3.19 -3.80
N ALA A 83 3.47 3.39 -2.54
CA ALA A 83 3.74 4.73 -2.00
C ALA A 83 4.90 5.44 -2.72
N GLU A 84 5.93 4.71 -3.13
CA GLU A 84 7.02 5.26 -3.96
C GLU A 84 6.52 5.70 -5.33
N SER A 85 5.69 4.88 -5.99
CA SER A 85 5.11 5.21 -7.29
C SER A 85 4.17 6.43 -7.23
N GLU A 86 3.36 6.53 -6.17
CA GLU A 86 2.49 7.68 -5.93
C GLU A 86 3.30 8.97 -5.76
N ARG A 87 4.38 8.92 -4.96
CA ARG A 87 5.28 10.07 -4.78
C ARG A 87 5.95 10.47 -6.10
N ALA A 88 6.35 9.51 -6.93
CA ALA A 88 6.93 9.79 -8.23
C ALA A 88 5.92 10.49 -9.16
N LEU A 89 4.68 10.00 -9.21
CA LEU A 89 3.61 10.61 -10.00
C LEU A 89 3.26 12.02 -9.52
N THR A 90 3.22 12.26 -8.21
CA THR A 90 2.98 13.61 -7.67
C THR A 90 4.10 14.56 -8.11
N ARG A 91 5.37 14.15 -7.99
CA ARG A 91 6.52 14.97 -8.43
C ARG A 91 6.46 15.27 -9.92
N GLU A 92 6.09 14.30 -10.75
CA GLU A 92 5.96 14.50 -12.18
C GLU A 92 4.85 15.50 -12.51
N ARG A 93 3.70 15.40 -11.84
CA ARG A 93 2.59 16.35 -12.00
C ARG A 93 3.00 17.77 -11.61
N THR A 94 3.65 17.95 -10.46
CA THR A 94 4.08 19.30 -10.04
C THR A 94 5.10 19.89 -11.02
N LEU A 95 6.06 19.09 -11.49
CA LEU A 95 7.04 19.55 -12.48
C LEU A 95 6.37 19.93 -13.80
N ARG A 96 5.36 19.17 -14.22
CA ARG A 96 4.61 19.45 -15.44
C ARG A 96 3.78 20.72 -15.30
N GLU A 97 3.08 20.90 -14.19
CA GLU A 97 2.30 22.11 -13.91
C GLU A 97 3.20 23.34 -13.88
N GLU A 98 4.37 23.26 -13.24
CA GLU A 98 5.36 24.34 -13.27
C GLU A 98 5.88 24.63 -14.68
N ALA A 99 6.15 23.59 -15.47
CA ALA A 99 6.61 23.75 -16.85
C ALA A 99 5.54 24.38 -17.74
N GLU A 100 4.27 23.96 -17.59
CA GLU A 100 3.13 24.54 -18.29
C GLU A 100 2.96 26.02 -17.93
N LEU A 101 3.06 26.37 -16.65
CA LEU A 101 3.00 27.77 -16.21
C LEU A 101 4.15 28.59 -16.81
N ARG A 102 5.40 28.09 -16.75
CA ARG A 102 6.56 28.76 -17.37
C ARG A 102 6.39 28.96 -18.87
N LEU A 103 5.76 27.99 -19.57
CA LEU A 103 5.46 28.11 -20.99
C LEU A 103 4.39 29.17 -21.25
N THR A 104 3.33 29.21 -20.45
CA THR A 104 2.30 30.27 -20.56
C THR A 104 2.90 31.66 -20.35
N ASP A 105 3.74 31.83 -19.32
CA ASP A 105 4.43 33.09 -19.05
C ASP A 105 5.37 33.49 -20.19
N ALA A 106 6.13 32.53 -20.74
CA ALA A 106 7.03 32.77 -21.86
C ALA A 106 6.27 33.17 -23.14
N VAL A 107 5.12 32.53 -23.41
CA VAL A 107 4.26 32.90 -24.56
C VAL A 107 3.71 34.31 -24.37
N ALA A 108 3.18 34.62 -23.19
CA ALA A 108 2.66 35.96 -22.89
C ALA A 108 3.74 37.04 -23.01
N ALA A 109 4.96 36.77 -22.52
CA ALA A 109 6.10 37.67 -22.67
C ALA A 109 6.47 37.88 -24.15
N ALA A 110 6.53 36.81 -24.94
CA ALA A 110 6.85 36.89 -26.37
C ALA A 110 5.77 37.66 -27.16
N GLU A 111 4.50 37.49 -26.82
CA GLU A 111 3.41 38.27 -27.41
C GLU A 111 3.49 39.74 -27.04
N TYR A 112 3.78 40.04 -25.78
CA TYR A 112 4.00 41.42 -25.32
C TYR A 112 5.17 42.08 -26.05
N GLU A 113 6.31 41.39 -26.20
CA GLU A 113 7.47 41.89 -26.93
C GLU A 113 7.15 42.16 -28.41
N ARG A 114 6.38 41.28 -29.05
CA ARG A 114 5.94 41.46 -30.45
C ARG A 114 5.04 42.69 -30.59
N GLU A 115 4.08 42.86 -29.70
CA GLU A 115 3.18 44.01 -29.72
C GLU A 115 3.95 45.31 -29.43
N LEU A 116 4.87 45.30 -28.47
CA LEU A 116 5.74 46.44 -28.20
C LEU A 116 6.60 46.79 -29.42
N SER A 117 7.20 45.79 -30.06
CA SER A 117 7.99 45.96 -31.29
C SER A 117 7.15 46.56 -32.41
N ARG A 118 5.92 46.09 -32.58
CA ARG A 118 4.96 46.63 -33.55
C ARG A 118 4.63 48.09 -33.26
N ARG A 119 4.27 48.41 -32.01
CA ARG A 119 3.95 49.78 -31.59
C ARG A 119 5.14 50.72 -31.79
N LEU A 120 6.35 50.27 -31.49
CA LEU A 120 7.57 51.05 -31.75
C LEU A 120 7.80 51.27 -33.26
N ALA A 121 7.56 50.26 -34.10
CA ALA A 121 7.69 50.39 -35.54
C ALA A 121 6.70 51.42 -36.11
N GLU A 122 5.45 51.39 -35.67
CA GLU A 122 4.36 52.29 -36.08
C GLU A 122 4.50 53.70 -35.45
N ALA A 123 5.16 53.82 -34.30
CA ALA A 123 5.32 55.08 -33.58
C ALA A 123 6.25 56.09 -34.28
N GLY A 124 5.86 57.37 -34.23
CA GLY A 124 6.69 58.48 -34.66
C GLY A 124 7.88 58.77 -33.73
N PRO A 125 8.86 59.59 -34.15
CA PRO A 125 10.11 59.81 -33.39
C PRO A 125 9.93 60.40 -32.00
N ARG A 126 8.84 61.14 -31.72
CA ARG A 126 8.53 61.65 -30.38
C ARG A 126 7.97 60.56 -29.46
N GLU A 127 7.14 59.68 -30.01
CA GLU A 127 6.49 58.59 -29.28
C GLU A 127 7.49 57.47 -28.95
N ARG A 128 8.41 57.14 -29.86
CA ARG A 128 9.55 56.24 -29.56
C ARG A 128 10.40 56.72 -28.40
N ARG A 129 10.69 58.03 -28.32
CA ARG A 129 11.46 58.62 -27.21
C ARG A 129 10.71 58.57 -25.88
N ARG A 130 9.38 58.66 -25.92
CA ARG A 130 8.54 58.54 -24.73
C ARG A 130 8.51 57.09 -24.24
N LEU A 131 8.25 56.13 -25.14
CA LEU A 131 8.23 54.71 -24.84
C LEU A 131 9.59 54.22 -24.30
N ALA A 132 10.69 54.66 -24.89
CA ALA A 132 12.02 54.32 -24.39
C ALA A 132 12.26 54.80 -22.95
N ARG A 133 11.73 55.98 -22.58
CA ARG A 133 11.82 56.48 -21.19
C ARG A 133 10.94 55.70 -20.24
N GLU A 134 9.73 55.32 -20.65
CA GLU A 134 8.81 54.51 -19.84
C GLU A 134 9.40 53.10 -19.59
N VAL A 135 10.11 52.52 -20.57
CA VAL A 135 10.85 51.26 -20.38
C VAL A 135 12.02 51.45 -19.42
N ASP A 136 12.85 52.47 -19.61
CA ASP A 136 13.99 52.78 -18.72
C ASP A 136 13.54 53.05 -17.27
N GLU A 137 12.41 53.74 -17.09
CA GLU A 137 11.81 54.02 -15.78
C GLU A 137 11.24 52.76 -15.13
N SER A 138 10.59 51.89 -15.91
CA SER A 138 10.04 50.62 -15.38
C SER A 138 11.14 49.63 -15.01
N GLU A 139 12.22 49.53 -15.80
CA GLU A 139 13.40 48.72 -15.47
C GLU A 139 14.10 49.22 -14.19
N ARG A 140 14.26 50.54 -14.04
CA ARG A 140 14.82 51.12 -12.82
C ARG A 140 13.94 50.89 -11.60
N ALA A 141 12.61 51.02 -11.75
CA ALA A 141 11.67 50.73 -10.67
C ALA A 141 11.73 49.25 -10.25
N ALA A 142 11.83 48.33 -11.22
CA ALA A 142 11.99 46.91 -10.95
C ALA A 142 13.32 46.59 -10.26
N GLN A 143 14.44 47.20 -10.67
CA GLN A 143 15.73 47.04 -9.98
C GLN A 143 15.70 47.55 -8.54
N VAL A 144 15.07 48.69 -8.28
CA VAL A 144 14.94 49.24 -6.92
C VAL A 144 14.05 48.35 -6.06
N PHE A 145 12.95 47.84 -6.60
CA PHE A 145 12.07 46.90 -5.89
C PHE A 145 12.79 45.59 -5.57
N PHE A 146 13.48 44.99 -6.55
CA PHE A 146 14.24 43.75 -6.36
C PHE A 146 15.35 43.93 -5.32
N ARG A 147 16.08 45.06 -5.36
CA ARG A 147 17.11 45.38 -4.37
C ARG A 147 16.55 45.56 -2.96
N ARG A 148 15.30 46.02 -2.82
CA ARG A 148 14.65 46.19 -1.52
C ARG A 148 14.18 44.86 -0.94
N VAL A 149 13.54 44.01 -1.77
CA VAL A 149 13.06 42.68 -1.34
C VAL A 149 14.23 41.79 -0.91
N VAL A 150 15.33 41.77 -1.69
CA VAL A 150 16.52 40.98 -1.35
C VAL A 150 17.22 41.47 -0.06
N VAL A 151 17.11 42.75 0.30
CA VAL A 151 17.69 43.29 1.54
C VAL A 151 16.80 43.05 2.77
N GLU A 152 15.50 42.88 2.58
CA GLU A 152 14.55 42.58 3.68
C GLU A 152 14.47 41.07 3.99
N ASP A 153 14.85 40.18 3.07
CA ASP A 153 14.88 38.71 3.31
C ASP A 153 16.19 38.20 3.97
N ASP A 154 17.24 39.05 4.06
CA ASP A 154 18.55 38.71 4.64
C ASP A 154 18.79 39.31 6.07
N ALA A 155 17.76 39.92 6.69
CA ALA A 155 17.84 40.59 8.00
C ALA A 155 16.96 39.90 9.07
#